data_AF-A0A3D6CN19-F1
#
_entry.id   AF-A0A3D6CN19-F1
#
_cell.length_a   1.000
_cell.length_b   1.000
_cell.length_c   1.000
_cell.angle_alpha   90.00
_cell.angle_beta   90.00
_cell.angle_gamma   90.00
#
_symmetry.space_group_name_H-M   'P 1'
#
loop_
_entity.id
_entity.type
_entity.pdbx_description
1 polymer ?
#
loop_
_entity_poly.entity_id
_entity_poly.type
_entity_poly.pdbx_seq_one_letter_code
_entity_poly.pdbx_strand_id
1 'polypeptide(L)'
;MAKKTLNAENLEKLGADRLAALVMDLVQGSAALQRRARMELSAAQGPKEIAADLRKRFALLRRSTSYVDWRKQKAFIKDLTGLVAMIETGIAPLDADEAFDLLWSFLQLAPSIHARTDDSNGAVGDVLRSAVELLATISPRLTIKPNLLAERIVEAVAEAGYGEFDGIIPAMAEALGVEGLTHLKQITEAWAAAAPTPQEIAQFRQFGLSTSPMDLARRQRQSTASIILADIADLQGDVDAFMARYSAEQLTYGTIAPDVARRLIDAGRLDEALVIIQRARAAEDGKSFRASRYDLDEVYGLAGPQEVSL
;
A
#
# COMPACT_ATOMS: atom_id res chain seq x y z
N MET A 1 24.07 42.57 14.42
CA MET A 1 23.36 41.46 15.12
C MET A 1 23.20 40.20 14.28
N ALA A 2 23.27 40.27 12.94
CA ALA A 2 23.11 39.11 12.03
C ALA A 2 24.17 37.98 12.18
N LYS A 3 25.38 38.28 12.66
CA LYS A 3 26.48 37.30 12.84
C LYS A 3 26.27 36.26 13.95
N LYS A 4 25.27 36.43 14.83
CA LYS A 4 24.99 35.53 15.98
C LYS A 4 23.64 34.84 15.92
N THR A 5 22.86 35.04 14.85
CA THR A 5 21.56 34.38 14.70
C THR A 5 21.76 32.90 14.39
N LEU A 6 21.04 32.02 15.09
CA LEU A 6 21.08 30.58 14.84
C LEU A 6 20.41 30.27 13.50
N ASN A 7 21.20 30.01 12.47
CA ASN A 7 20.75 29.59 11.14
C ASN A 7 21.83 28.75 10.44
N ALA A 8 21.49 28.06 9.35
CA ALA A 8 22.42 27.18 8.62
C ALA A 8 23.68 27.93 8.16
N GLU A 9 23.51 29.12 7.57
CA GLU A 9 24.61 29.93 7.03
C GLU A 9 25.65 30.34 8.10
N ASN A 10 25.20 30.62 9.33
CA ASN A 10 26.10 30.94 10.44
C ASN A 10 26.72 29.69 11.08
N LEU A 11 26.03 28.55 11.04
CA LEU A 11 26.57 27.26 11.49
C LEU A 11 27.67 26.77 10.55
N GLU A 12 27.51 26.90 9.23
CA GLU A 12 28.55 26.54 8.24
C GLU A 12 29.87 27.29 8.48
N LYS A 13 29.80 28.55 8.93
CA LYS A 13 30.98 29.37 9.27
C LYS A 13 31.81 28.82 10.45
N LEU A 14 31.28 27.86 11.23
CA LEU A 14 32.01 27.19 12.32
C LEU A 14 33.03 26.15 11.82
N GLY A 15 32.92 25.71 10.57
CA GLY A 15 33.79 24.69 9.98
C GLY A 15 33.43 23.25 10.40
N ALA A 16 33.94 22.28 9.62
CA ALA A 16 33.56 20.88 9.73
C ALA A 16 33.86 20.27 11.11
N ASP A 17 35.03 20.51 11.69
CA ASP A 17 35.45 19.93 12.97
C ASP A 17 34.51 20.34 14.11
N ARG A 18 34.13 21.63 14.16
CA ARG A 18 33.27 22.13 15.24
C ARG A 18 31.83 21.66 15.08
N LEU A 19 31.35 21.57 13.84
CA LEU A 19 30.03 21.01 13.53
C LEU A 19 29.96 19.52 13.87
N ALA A 20 30.99 18.74 13.54
CA ALA A 20 31.06 17.32 13.88
C ALA A 20 31.02 17.11 15.40
N ALA A 21 31.78 17.89 16.16
CA ALA A 21 31.74 17.86 17.63
C ALA A 21 30.35 18.22 18.18
N LEU A 22 29.72 19.29 17.66
CA LEU A 22 28.36 19.69 18.07
C LEU A 22 27.32 18.61 17.74
N VAL A 23 27.43 17.95 16.59
CA VAL A 23 26.56 16.82 16.26
C VAL A 23 26.78 15.68 17.24
N MET A 24 28.03 15.32 17.56
CA MET A 24 28.33 14.26 18.54
C MET A 24 27.75 14.57 19.93
N ASP A 25 27.86 15.81 20.38
CA ASP A 25 27.26 16.27 21.64
C ASP A 25 25.72 16.18 21.59
N LEU A 26 25.10 16.58 20.48
CA LEU A 26 23.64 16.54 20.30
C LEU A 26 23.07 15.13 20.21
N VAL A 27 23.81 14.20 19.59
CA VAL A 27 23.36 12.81 19.47
C VAL A 27 23.66 11.99 20.71
N GLN A 28 24.53 12.46 21.61
CA GLN A 28 24.88 11.76 22.83
C GLN A 28 23.64 11.47 23.69
N GLY A 29 23.49 10.22 24.15
CA GLY A 29 22.34 9.79 24.96
C GLY A 29 21.03 9.59 24.17
N SER A 30 20.98 9.91 22.88
CA SER A 30 19.81 9.69 22.03
C SER A 30 20.10 8.67 20.93
N ALA A 31 19.70 7.41 21.16
CA ALA A 31 19.87 6.35 20.17
C ALA A 31 19.18 6.68 18.83
N ALA A 32 18.07 7.43 18.85
CA ALA A 32 17.39 7.88 17.64
C ALA A 32 18.22 8.89 16.84
N LEU A 33 18.81 9.89 17.51
CA LEU A 33 19.65 10.89 16.85
C LEU A 33 20.97 10.29 16.36
N GLN A 34 21.58 9.36 17.12
CA GLN A 34 22.77 8.64 16.68
C GLN A 34 22.52 7.83 15.40
N ARG A 35 21.37 7.17 15.30
CA ARG A 35 20.98 6.45 14.07
C ARG A 35 20.86 7.40 12.89
N ARG A 36 20.18 8.53 13.07
CA ARG A 36 20.03 9.54 12.02
C ARG A 36 21.39 10.05 11.54
N ALA A 37 22.28 10.43 12.46
CA ALA A 37 23.62 10.91 12.10
C ALA A 37 24.46 9.84 11.35
N ARG A 38 24.37 8.56 11.75
CA ARG A 38 25.03 7.47 11.00
C ARG A 38 24.47 7.32 9.59
N MET A 39 23.16 7.44 9.42
CA MET A 39 22.54 7.33 8.11
C MET A 39 22.96 8.47 7.17
N GLU A 40 23.08 9.71 7.67
CA GLU A 40 23.62 10.83 6.88
C GLU A 40 25.09 10.58 6.46
N LEU A 41 25.89 9.93 7.33
CA LEU A 41 27.26 9.52 6.97
C LEU A 41 27.25 8.44 5.89
N SER A 42 26.36 7.45 5.97
CA SER A 42 26.23 6.41 4.94
C SER A 42 25.76 6.98 3.61
N ALA A 43 24.92 8.02 3.62
CA ALA A 43 24.54 8.75 2.42
C ALA A 43 25.73 9.39 1.70
N ALA A 44 26.72 9.87 2.45
CA ALA A 44 27.97 10.39 1.89
C ALA A 44 28.90 9.30 1.33
N GLN A 45 28.70 8.02 1.69
CA GLN A 45 29.51 6.89 1.23
C GLN A 45 28.92 6.19 -0.01
N GLY A 46 27.68 6.52 -0.38
CA GLY A 46 27.00 6.04 -1.59
C GLY A 46 25.88 5.03 -1.32
N PRO A 47 25.07 4.72 -2.34
CA PRO A 47 23.80 3.99 -2.19
C PRO A 47 23.95 2.59 -1.59
N LYS A 48 25.07 1.90 -1.84
CA LYS A 48 25.31 0.54 -1.33
C LYS A 48 25.41 0.50 0.20
N GLU A 49 26.06 1.49 0.81
CA GLU A 49 26.20 1.56 2.27
C GLU A 49 24.88 1.95 2.94
N ILE A 50 24.13 2.88 2.34
CA ILE A 50 22.76 3.20 2.76
C ILE A 50 21.90 1.93 2.77
N ALA A 51 21.92 1.16 1.68
CA ALA A 51 21.14 -0.07 1.56
C ALA A 51 21.55 -1.13 2.59
N ALA A 52 22.86 -1.29 2.84
CA ALA A 52 23.35 -2.21 3.86
C ALA A 52 22.86 -1.82 5.27
N ASP A 53 22.85 -0.53 5.61
CA ASP A 53 22.36 -0.06 6.90
C ASP A 53 20.83 -0.16 7.04
N LEU A 54 20.08 0.10 5.96
CA LEU A 54 18.63 -0.14 5.91
C LEU A 54 18.31 -1.62 6.15
N ARG A 55 19.01 -2.55 5.48
CA ARG A 55 18.83 -4.00 5.70
C ARG A 55 19.14 -4.40 7.14
N LYS A 56 20.21 -3.88 7.75
CA LYS A 56 20.50 -4.10 9.18
C LYS A 56 19.36 -3.58 10.06
N ARG A 57 18.82 -2.40 9.75
CA ARG A 57 17.70 -1.80 10.49
C ARG A 57 16.44 -2.66 10.38
N PHE A 58 16.10 -3.16 9.19
CA PHE A 58 14.95 -4.04 8.98
C PHE A 58 15.11 -5.35 9.75
N ALA A 59 16.31 -5.94 9.76
CA ALA A 59 16.58 -7.13 10.56
C ALA A 59 16.43 -6.88 12.08
N LEU A 60 16.70 -5.67 12.56
CA LEU A 60 16.43 -5.29 13.96
C LEU A 60 14.94 -5.07 14.21
N LEU A 61 14.21 -4.44 13.29
CA LEU A 61 12.75 -4.27 13.39
C LEU A 61 12.04 -5.62 13.48
N ARG A 62 12.38 -6.54 12.56
CA ARG A 62 11.78 -7.88 12.47
C ARG A 62 11.96 -8.70 13.75
N ARG A 63 13.06 -8.50 14.48
CA ARG A 63 13.37 -9.23 15.74
C ARG A 63 12.86 -8.52 16.99
N SER A 64 12.38 -7.28 16.89
CA SER A 64 11.97 -6.51 18.05
C SER A 64 10.59 -6.95 18.54
N THR A 65 10.48 -7.34 19.81
CA THR A 65 9.23 -7.83 20.42
C THR A 65 8.65 -6.87 21.47
N SER A 66 9.37 -5.82 21.84
CA SER A 66 8.91 -4.85 22.84
C SER A 66 7.74 -4.02 22.30
N TYR A 67 6.67 -3.96 23.08
CA TYR A 67 5.46 -3.18 22.76
C TYR A 67 5.78 -1.69 22.60
N VAL A 68 5.24 -1.08 21.55
CA VAL A 68 5.33 0.34 21.26
C VAL A 68 4.07 1.00 21.81
N ASP A 69 4.20 1.55 23.03
CA ASP A 69 3.13 2.31 23.64
C ASP A 69 2.84 3.64 22.89
N TRP A 70 1.65 4.19 23.12
CA TRP A 70 1.18 5.42 22.45
C TRP A 70 2.12 6.62 22.62
N ARG A 71 2.91 6.70 23.71
CA ARG A 71 3.88 7.79 23.93
C ARG A 71 5.07 7.66 22.98
N LYS A 72 5.44 6.42 22.63
CA LYS A 72 6.54 6.10 21.71
C LYS A 72 6.10 5.99 20.26
N GLN A 73 4.80 5.79 19.99
CA GLN A 73 4.26 5.60 18.65
C GLN A 73 4.67 6.73 17.71
N LYS A 74 4.50 8.00 18.10
CA LYS A 74 4.91 9.15 17.27
C LYS A 74 6.38 9.11 16.85
N ALA A 75 7.28 8.75 17.76
CA ALA A 75 8.70 8.64 17.45
C ALA A 75 9.00 7.42 16.57
N PHE A 76 8.26 6.33 16.76
CA PHE A 76 8.38 5.12 15.97
C PHE A 76 7.89 5.33 14.53
N ILE A 77 6.72 5.95 14.33
CA ILE A 77 6.22 6.33 12.99
C ILE A 77 7.22 7.24 12.29
N LYS A 78 7.74 8.27 12.98
CA LYS A 78 8.77 9.15 12.41
C LYS A 78 10.03 8.39 11.98
N ASP A 79 10.43 7.36 12.74
CA ASP A 79 11.55 6.48 12.36
C ASP A 79 11.21 5.71 11.08
N LEU A 80 10.04 5.06 11.00
CA LEU A 80 9.60 4.33 9.81
C LEU A 80 9.50 5.22 8.57
N THR A 81 8.85 6.39 8.67
CA THR A 81 8.79 7.39 7.59
C THR A 81 10.18 7.81 7.15
N GLY A 82 11.12 7.98 8.08
CA GLY A 82 12.52 8.29 7.77
C GLY A 82 13.22 7.18 6.98
N LEU A 83 12.88 5.91 7.20
CA LEU A 83 13.43 4.79 6.43
C LEU A 83 12.93 4.81 4.98
N VAL A 84 11.63 5.08 4.76
CA VAL A 84 11.05 5.18 3.41
C VAL A 84 11.66 6.38 2.66
N ALA A 85 11.73 7.56 3.30
CA ALA A 85 12.33 8.75 2.70
C ALA A 85 13.80 8.57 2.30
N MET A 86 14.54 7.72 3.02
CA MET A 86 15.92 7.40 2.70
C MET A 86 16.06 6.53 1.46
N ILE A 87 15.12 5.59 1.27
CA ILE A 87 15.05 4.82 0.03
C ILE A 87 14.71 5.75 -1.13
N GLU A 88 13.71 6.62 -0.95
CA GLU A 88 13.27 7.58 -1.96
C GLU A 88 14.38 8.53 -2.43
N THR A 89 15.15 9.09 -1.49
CA THR A 89 16.13 10.14 -1.82
C THR A 89 17.53 9.60 -2.04
N GLY A 90 17.92 8.52 -1.36
CA GLY A 90 19.28 7.99 -1.35
C GLY A 90 19.53 6.80 -2.26
N ILE A 91 18.49 6.01 -2.58
CA ILE A 91 18.62 4.79 -3.39
C ILE A 91 17.88 4.92 -4.71
N ALA A 92 16.58 5.23 -4.67
CA ALA A 92 15.71 5.22 -5.83
C ALA A 92 16.21 6.04 -7.03
N PRO A 93 16.84 7.23 -6.87
CA PRO A 93 17.33 7.98 -8.03
C PRO A 93 18.51 7.30 -8.75
N LEU A 94 19.23 6.42 -8.04
CA LEU A 94 20.47 5.80 -8.50
C LEU A 94 20.26 4.34 -8.94
N ASP A 95 19.40 3.61 -8.23
CA ASP A 95 19.14 2.19 -8.45
C ASP A 95 17.68 1.87 -8.08
N ALA A 96 16.84 1.68 -9.11
CA ALA A 96 15.41 1.42 -8.93
C ALA A 96 15.13 -0.01 -8.43
N ASP A 97 15.92 -1.00 -8.85
CA ASP A 97 15.72 -2.39 -8.45
C ASP A 97 16.13 -2.60 -6.99
N GLU A 98 17.23 -1.99 -6.54
CA GLU A 98 17.62 -2.00 -5.13
C GLU A 98 16.59 -1.28 -4.24
N ALA A 99 16.03 -0.16 -4.71
CA ALA A 99 14.95 0.54 -4.01
C ALA A 99 13.69 -0.34 -3.91
N PHE A 100 13.32 -1.03 -4.98
CA PHE A 100 12.22 -1.99 -5.00
C PHE A 100 12.42 -3.09 -3.96
N ASP A 101 13.59 -3.73 -3.92
CA ASP A 101 13.87 -4.81 -2.96
C ASP A 101 13.83 -4.31 -1.49
N LEU A 102 14.29 -3.09 -1.24
CA LEU A 102 14.22 -2.47 0.09
C LEU A 102 12.77 -2.14 0.49
N LEU A 103 11.97 -1.56 -0.40
CA LEU A 103 10.57 -1.25 -0.13
C LEU A 103 9.74 -2.51 0.06
N TRP A 104 9.97 -3.52 -0.78
CA TRP A 104 9.34 -4.83 -0.62
C TRP A 104 9.67 -5.46 0.73
N SER A 105 10.96 -5.43 1.12
CA SER A 105 11.41 -5.92 2.43
C SER A 105 10.83 -5.13 3.59
N PHE A 106 10.58 -3.83 3.39
CA PHE A 106 9.95 -2.95 4.38
C PHE A 106 8.47 -3.28 4.57
N LEU A 107 7.72 -3.51 3.49
CA LEU A 107 6.32 -3.95 3.56
C LEU A 107 6.19 -5.29 4.31
N GLN A 108 7.12 -6.22 4.07
CA GLN A 108 7.22 -7.50 4.81
C GLN A 108 7.59 -7.35 6.31
N LEU A 109 7.77 -6.14 6.83
CA LEU A 109 7.87 -5.91 8.27
C LEU A 109 6.51 -5.76 8.93
N ALA A 110 5.44 -5.54 8.18
CA ALA A 110 4.10 -5.26 8.70
C ALA A 110 3.65 -6.25 9.78
N PRO A 111 3.76 -7.58 9.62
CA PRO A 111 3.37 -8.51 10.69
C PRO A 111 4.12 -8.28 12.01
N SER A 112 5.44 -8.04 11.94
CA SER A 112 6.25 -7.80 13.14
C SER A 112 5.98 -6.43 13.78
N ILE A 113 5.54 -5.45 12.99
CA ILE A 113 5.23 -4.10 13.47
C ILE A 113 3.85 -4.08 14.14
N HIS A 114 2.84 -4.64 13.48
CA HIS A 114 1.47 -4.68 14.00
C HIS A 114 1.33 -5.61 15.23
N ALA A 115 2.10 -6.71 15.29
CA ALA A 115 2.11 -7.57 16.47
C ALA A 115 2.53 -6.86 17.78
N ARG A 116 3.15 -5.68 17.70
CA ARG A 116 3.67 -4.94 18.86
C ARG A 116 3.23 -3.48 18.93
N THR A 117 2.30 -3.06 18.08
CA THR A 117 1.82 -1.67 18.01
C THR A 117 0.31 -1.67 17.78
N ASP A 118 -0.42 -0.92 18.59
CA ASP A 118 -1.83 -0.61 18.30
C ASP A 118 -1.88 0.47 17.21
N ASP A 119 -2.34 0.06 16.02
CA ASP A 119 -2.48 0.94 14.85
C ASP A 119 -3.94 1.28 14.55
N SER A 120 -4.81 1.31 15.56
CA SER A 120 -6.22 1.68 15.37
C SER A 120 -6.42 3.11 14.81
N ASN A 121 -5.38 3.95 14.84
CA ASN A 121 -5.37 5.28 14.24
C ASN A 121 -4.85 5.30 12.78
N GLY A 122 -4.39 4.17 12.25
CA GLY A 122 -3.92 4.00 10.87
C GLY A 122 -2.52 4.55 10.56
N ALA A 123 -1.76 5.03 11.56
CA ALA A 123 -0.49 5.71 11.32
C ALA A 123 0.61 4.80 10.75
N VAL A 124 0.64 3.52 11.10
CA VAL A 124 1.54 2.52 10.48
C VAL A 124 1.06 2.23 9.06
N GLY A 125 -0.26 2.02 8.89
CA GLY A 125 -0.89 1.84 7.57
C GLY A 125 -0.54 2.97 6.58
N ASP A 126 -0.55 4.22 7.02
CA ASP A 126 -0.17 5.38 6.20
C ASP A 126 1.28 5.28 5.70
N VAL A 127 2.22 4.84 6.56
CA VAL A 127 3.62 4.68 6.16
C VAL A 127 3.80 3.51 5.19
N LEU A 128 3.07 2.41 5.36
CA LEU A 128 3.07 1.30 4.41
C LEU A 128 2.51 1.74 3.06
N ARG A 129 1.42 2.51 3.06
CA ARG A 129 0.84 3.12 1.86
C ARG A 129 1.85 4.00 1.13
N SER A 130 2.58 4.87 1.83
CA SER A 130 3.63 5.69 1.21
C SER A 130 4.76 4.86 0.59
N ALA A 131 5.07 3.68 1.13
CA ALA A 131 6.02 2.77 0.49
C ALA A 131 5.46 2.17 -0.82
N VAL A 132 4.16 1.86 -0.89
CA VAL A 132 3.48 1.44 -2.14
C VAL A 132 3.42 2.58 -3.16
N GLU A 133 3.16 3.81 -2.73
CA GLU A 133 3.18 5.00 -3.61
C GLU A 133 4.58 5.25 -4.21
N LEU A 134 5.63 5.03 -3.41
CA LEU A 134 7.01 5.10 -3.90
C LEU A 134 7.32 3.96 -4.87
N LEU A 135 6.82 2.74 -4.60
CA LEU A 135 6.89 1.62 -5.54
C LEU A 135 6.26 2.00 -6.90
N ALA A 136 5.10 2.67 -6.89
CA ALA A 136 4.47 3.17 -8.13
C ALA A 136 5.38 4.14 -8.89
N THR A 137 6.02 5.06 -8.17
CA THR A 137 6.92 6.06 -8.76
C THR A 137 8.16 5.43 -9.42
N ILE A 138 8.69 4.34 -8.86
CA ILE A 138 9.88 3.66 -9.41
C ILE A 138 9.54 2.58 -10.44
N SER A 139 8.28 2.13 -10.50
CA SER A 139 7.81 1.04 -11.37
C SER A 139 8.31 1.13 -12.81
N PRO A 140 8.25 2.28 -13.51
CA PRO A 140 8.66 2.37 -14.92
C PRO A 140 10.15 2.15 -15.17
N ARG A 141 10.97 2.14 -14.12
CA ARG A 141 12.43 2.00 -14.18
C ARG A 141 12.94 0.63 -13.74
N LEU A 142 12.05 -0.25 -13.29
CA LEU A 142 12.43 -1.59 -12.83
C LEU A 142 12.89 -2.46 -14.00
N THR A 143 13.88 -3.32 -13.74
CA THR A 143 14.40 -4.27 -14.74
C THR A 143 13.99 -5.72 -14.46
N ILE A 144 13.28 -5.96 -13.35
CA ILE A 144 12.69 -7.25 -13.02
C ILE A 144 11.79 -7.74 -14.17
N LYS A 145 11.89 -9.03 -14.50
CA LYS A 145 11.05 -9.63 -15.54
C LYS A 145 9.58 -9.59 -15.11
N PRO A 146 8.64 -9.18 -15.99
CA PRO A 146 7.21 -9.11 -15.67
C PRO A 146 6.63 -10.36 -15.03
N ASN A 147 6.97 -11.55 -15.53
CA ASN A 147 6.43 -12.81 -15.01
C ASN A 147 6.96 -13.10 -13.59
N LEU A 148 8.24 -12.80 -13.30
CA LEU A 148 8.80 -12.95 -11.96
C LEU A 148 8.18 -11.94 -10.97
N LEU A 149 7.89 -10.72 -11.44
CA LEU A 149 7.20 -9.72 -10.63
C LEU A 149 5.77 -10.18 -10.30
N ALA A 150 5.04 -10.72 -11.28
CA ALA A 150 3.72 -11.28 -11.07
C ALA A 150 3.72 -12.43 -10.05
N GLU A 151 4.63 -13.39 -10.17
CA GLU A 151 4.80 -14.49 -9.20
C GLU A 151 5.05 -13.96 -7.78
N ARG A 152 5.96 -12.99 -7.65
CA ARG A 152 6.30 -12.35 -6.36
C ARG A 152 5.10 -11.60 -5.75
N ILE A 153 4.27 -10.96 -6.56
CA ILE A 153 3.04 -10.28 -6.10
C ILE A 153 2.05 -11.28 -5.53
N VAL A 154 1.75 -12.38 -6.23
CA VAL A 154 0.78 -13.37 -5.72
C VAL A 154 1.26 -14.00 -4.42
N GLU A 155 2.54 -14.37 -4.34
CA GLU A 155 3.12 -14.93 -3.11
C GLU A 155 2.97 -13.97 -1.93
N ALA A 156 3.33 -12.69 -2.11
CA ALA A 156 3.28 -11.72 -1.04
C ALA A 156 1.85 -11.34 -0.62
N VAL A 157 0.96 -11.13 -1.59
CA VAL A 157 -0.45 -10.76 -1.32
C VAL A 157 -1.23 -11.94 -0.73
N ALA A 158 -0.88 -13.18 -1.07
CA ALA A 158 -1.48 -14.37 -0.47
C ALA A 158 -1.17 -14.52 1.02
N GLU A 159 0.01 -14.08 1.47
CA GLU A 159 0.42 -14.13 2.88
C GLU A 159 0.11 -12.84 3.66
N ALA A 160 -0.25 -11.76 2.97
CA ALA A 160 -0.54 -10.47 3.57
C ALA A 160 -1.75 -10.55 4.52
N GLY A 161 -1.59 -9.96 5.71
CA GLY A 161 -2.60 -10.02 6.78
C GLY A 161 -3.05 -8.65 7.30
N TYR A 162 -2.35 -7.58 6.91
CA TYR A 162 -2.54 -6.23 7.45
C TYR A 162 -2.80 -5.17 6.36
N GLY A 163 -3.00 -5.59 5.11
CA GLY A 163 -3.17 -4.68 3.97
C GLY A 163 -1.87 -4.00 3.55
N GLU A 164 -0.72 -4.57 3.91
CA GLU A 164 0.60 -3.99 3.63
C GLU A 164 0.92 -3.90 2.13
N PHE A 165 0.20 -4.65 1.30
CA PHE A 165 0.32 -4.64 -0.16
C PHE A 165 -0.93 -4.06 -0.85
N ASP A 166 -1.80 -3.36 -0.12
CA ASP A 166 -2.97 -2.72 -0.71
C ASP A 166 -2.53 -1.71 -1.79
N GLY A 167 -3.08 -1.84 -2.99
CA GLY A 167 -2.70 -1.02 -4.15
C GLY A 167 -1.40 -1.43 -4.84
N ILE A 168 -0.80 -2.57 -4.50
CA ILE A 168 0.47 -3.00 -5.13
C ILE A 168 0.33 -3.28 -6.63
N ILE A 169 -0.82 -3.79 -7.08
CA ILE A 169 -1.05 -4.13 -8.50
C ILE A 169 -1.09 -2.88 -9.36
N PRO A 170 -1.93 -1.86 -9.07
CA PRO A 170 -1.89 -0.62 -9.83
C PRO A 170 -0.53 0.09 -9.70
N ALA A 171 0.14 0.01 -8.54
CA ALA A 171 1.49 0.55 -8.38
C ALA A 171 2.51 -0.12 -9.32
N MET A 172 2.40 -1.44 -9.54
CA MET A 172 3.32 -2.21 -10.36
C MET A 172 2.90 -2.33 -11.83
N ALA A 173 1.83 -1.65 -12.25
CA ALA A 173 1.23 -1.81 -13.58
C ALA A 173 2.23 -1.58 -14.73
N GLU A 174 3.06 -0.54 -14.64
CA GLU A 174 4.06 -0.21 -15.68
C GLU A 174 5.15 -1.28 -15.78
N ALA A 175 5.69 -1.76 -14.64
CA ALA A 175 6.68 -2.83 -14.61
C ALA A 175 6.11 -4.21 -15.04
N LEU A 176 4.84 -4.47 -14.74
CA LEU A 176 4.15 -5.68 -15.19
C LEU A 176 3.87 -5.63 -16.70
N GLY A 177 3.43 -4.48 -17.21
CA GLY A 177 2.93 -4.35 -18.57
C GLY A 177 1.82 -5.38 -18.89
N VAL A 178 1.50 -5.51 -20.18
CA VAL A 178 0.43 -6.42 -20.62
C VAL A 178 0.79 -7.90 -20.37
N GLU A 179 2.06 -8.27 -20.57
CA GLU A 179 2.53 -9.64 -20.38
C GLU A 179 2.42 -10.05 -18.90
N GLY A 180 2.96 -9.24 -18.00
CA GLY A 180 2.94 -9.50 -16.56
C GLY A 180 1.53 -9.50 -15.98
N LEU A 181 0.65 -8.57 -16.41
CA LEU A 181 -0.76 -8.57 -15.98
C LEU A 181 -1.51 -9.81 -16.45
N THR A 182 -1.26 -10.25 -17.68
CA THR A 182 -1.85 -11.49 -18.22
C THR A 182 -1.37 -12.71 -17.45
N HIS A 183 -0.07 -12.78 -17.17
CA HIS A 183 0.50 -13.87 -16.38
C HIS A 183 -0.04 -13.85 -14.95
N LEU A 184 -0.07 -12.68 -14.30
CA LEU A 184 -0.62 -12.46 -12.96
C LEU A 184 -2.05 -12.99 -12.86
N LYS A 185 -2.91 -12.64 -13.82
CA LYS A 185 -4.29 -13.16 -13.89
C LYS A 185 -4.32 -14.68 -13.89
N GLN A 186 -3.54 -15.33 -14.76
CA GLN A 186 -3.50 -16.79 -14.89
C GLN A 186 -3.05 -17.48 -13.59
N ILE A 187 -1.96 -17.00 -12.97
CA ILE A 187 -1.43 -17.61 -11.75
C ILE A 187 -2.35 -17.36 -10.55
N THR A 188 -3.05 -16.22 -10.49
CA THR A 188 -4.05 -15.93 -9.45
C THR A 188 -5.27 -16.84 -9.58
N GLU A 189 -5.80 -17.04 -10.79
CA GLU A 189 -6.92 -17.97 -11.03
C GLU A 189 -6.54 -19.41 -10.65
N ALA A 190 -5.35 -19.85 -11.06
CA ALA A 190 -4.83 -21.18 -10.72
C ALA A 190 -4.64 -21.36 -9.20
N TRP A 191 -4.08 -20.36 -8.52
CA TRP A 191 -3.91 -20.36 -7.07
C TRP A 191 -5.24 -20.40 -6.32
N ALA A 192 -6.23 -19.62 -6.75
CA ALA A 192 -7.55 -19.56 -6.15
C ALA A 192 -8.32 -20.88 -6.29
N ALA A 193 -8.14 -21.59 -7.41
CA ALA A 193 -8.74 -22.90 -7.66
C ALA A 193 -8.03 -24.05 -6.91
N ALA A 194 -6.74 -23.90 -6.58
CA ALA A 194 -5.99 -24.92 -5.86
C ALA A 194 -6.49 -25.10 -4.42
N ALA A 195 -6.30 -26.31 -3.87
CA ALA A 195 -6.63 -26.58 -2.48
C ALA A 195 -5.74 -25.73 -1.53
N PRO A 196 -6.30 -25.20 -0.43
CA PRO A 196 -5.50 -24.51 0.59
C PRO A 196 -4.39 -25.41 1.15
N THR A 197 -3.23 -24.81 1.42
CA THR A 197 -2.09 -25.52 2.01
C THR A 197 -2.36 -25.86 3.47
N PRO A 198 -1.66 -26.88 4.04
CA PRO A 198 -1.77 -27.19 5.46
C PRO A 198 -1.44 -26.00 6.38
N GLN A 199 -0.56 -25.10 5.95
CA GLN A 199 -0.17 -23.91 6.71
C GLN A 199 -1.30 -22.89 6.77
N GLU A 200 -1.94 -22.58 5.63
CA GLU A 200 -3.11 -21.69 5.59
C GLU A 200 -4.25 -22.25 6.44
N ILE A 201 -4.51 -23.55 6.36
CA ILE A 201 -5.54 -24.21 7.18
C ILE A 201 -5.21 -24.08 8.67
N ALA A 202 -3.93 -24.23 9.05
CA ALA A 202 -3.50 -24.17 10.44
C ALA A 202 -3.73 -22.78 11.07
N GLN A 203 -3.63 -21.70 10.30
CA GLN A 203 -3.92 -20.33 10.76
C GLN A 203 -5.35 -20.22 11.30
N PHE A 204 -6.32 -20.88 10.67
CA PHE A 204 -7.72 -20.81 11.06
C PHE A 204 -8.12 -21.77 12.20
N ARG A 205 -7.26 -22.72 12.58
CA ARG A 205 -7.57 -23.70 13.63
C ARG A 205 -7.71 -23.08 15.02
N GLN A 206 -7.09 -21.93 15.26
CA GLN A 206 -7.02 -21.32 16.59
C GLN A 206 -8.29 -20.54 16.97
N PHE A 207 -9.19 -20.26 16.03
CA PHE A 207 -10.30 -19.33 16.25
C PHE A 207 -11.59 -19.96 16.80
N GLY A 208 -11.64 -21.27 17.07
CA GLY A 208 -12.82 -21.91 17.66
C GLY A 208 -14.12 -21.69 16.86
N LEU A 209 -14.01 -21.52 15.54
CA LEU A 209 -15.11 -21.12 14.67
C LEU A 209 -16.04 -22.28 14.35
N SER A 210 -17.33 -21.98 14.15
CA SER A 210 -18.35 -22.94 13.69
C SER A 210 -18.10 -23.42 12.25
N THR A 211 -17.31 -22.67 11.47
CA THR A 211 -16.93 -23.00 10.09
C THR A 211 -15.61 -23.76 10.07
N SER A 212 -15.50 -24.77 9.21
CA SER A 212 -14.26 -25.55 9.04
C SER A 212 -13.07 -24.64 8.69
N PRO A 213 -11.89 -24.81 9.33
CA PRO A 213 -10.67 -24.08 8.96
C PRO A 213 -10.30 -24.18 7.47
N MET A 214 -10.65 -25.28 6.81
CA MET A 214 -10.44 -25.44 5.37
C MET A 214 -11.33 -24.50 4.55
N ASP A 215 -12.58 -24.34 4.93
CA ASP A 215 -13.51 -23.47 4.21
C ASP A 215 -13.16 -21.99 4.41
N LEU A 216 -12.67 -21.64 5.60
CA LEU A 216 -12.16 -20.29 5.88
C LEU A 216 -10.92 -19.97 5.03
N ALA A 217 -9.95 -20.90 4.96
CA ALA A 217 -8.79 -20.75 4.10
C ALA A 217 -9.18 -20.61 2.62
N ARG A 218 -10.16 -21.41 2.15
CA ARG A 218 -10.68 -21.30 0.78
C ARG A 218 -11.36 -19.96 0.52
N ARG A 219 -12.17 -19.46 1.46
CA ARG A 219 -12.81 -18.14 1.36
C ARG A 219 -11.79 -17.01 1.34
N GLN A 220 -10.75 -17.09 2.18
CA GLN A 220 -9.67 -16.10 2.19
C GLN A 220 -9.00 -16.04 0.82
N ARG A 221 -8.64 -17.19 0.24
CA ARG A 221 -8.06 -17.25 -1.12
C ARG A 221 -8.98 -16.61 -2.17
N GLN A 222 -10.26 -16.96 -2.15
CA GLN A 222 -11.24 -16.40 -3.09
C GLN A 222 -11.38 -14.88 -2.94
N SER A 223 -11.38 -14.38 -1.71
CA SER A 223 -11.44 -12.93 -1.43
C SER A 223 -10.20 -12.21 -1.95
N THR A 224 -9.01 -12.74 -1.63
CA THR A 224 -7.73 -12.17 -2.11
C THR A 224 -7.66 -12.20 -3.63
N ALA A 225 -8.00 -13.32 -4.26
CA ALA A 225 -8.03 -13.45 -5.72
C ALA A 225 -9.02 -12.47 -6.36
N SER A 226 -10.21 -12.28 -5.76
CA SER A 226 -11.19 -11.31 -6.25
C SER A 226 -10.66 -9.88 -6.23
N ILE A 227 -9.84 -9.51 -5.24
CA ILE A 227 -9.20 -8.18 -5.19
C ILE A 227 -8.16 -8.07 -6.30
N ILE A 228 -7.26 -9.05 -6.41
CA ILE A 228 -6.21 -9.05 -7.44
C ILE A 228 -6.80 -8.96 -8.85
N LEU A 229 -7.81 -9.78 -9.15
CA LEU A 229 -8.46 -9.82 -10.46
C LEU A 229 -9.22 -8.53 -10.78
N ALA A 230 -9.76 -7.84 -9.77
CA ALA A 230 -10.41 -6.55 -9.97
C ALA A 230 -9.40 -5.45 -10.33
N ASP A 231 -8.26 -5.39 -9.65
CA ASP A 231 -7.19 -4.43 -9.99
C ASP A 231 -6.68 -4.68 -11.42
N ILE A 232 -6.54 -5.95 -11.83
CA ILE A 232 -6.15 -6.30 -13.20
C ILE A 232 -7.23 -5.88 -14.20
N ALA A 233 -8.51 -6.13 -13.90
CA ALA A 233 -9.62 -5.74 -14.75
C ALA A 233 -9.66 -4.22 -14.95
N ASP A 234 -9.45 -3.44 -13.89
CA ASP A 234 -9.35 -1.98 -13.97
C ASP A 234 -8.19 -1.52 -14.87
N LEU A 235 -7.01 -2.11 -14.70
CA LEU A 235 -5.84 -1.81 -15.53
C LEU A 235 -6.02 -2.21 -17.01
N GLN A 236 -6.87 -3.20 -17.27
CA GLN A 236 -7.19 -3.67 -18.63
C GLN A 236 -8.42 -2.96 -19.24
N GLY A 237 -9.13 -2.12 -18.47
CA GLY A 237 -10.39 -1.52 -18.89
C GLY A 237 -11.54 -2.53 -19.03
N ASP A 238 -11.42 -3.71 -18.43
CA ASP A 238 -12.42 -4.78 -18.47
C ASP A 238 -13.49 -4.58 -17.39
N VAL A 239 -14.40 -3.63 -17.66
CA VAL A 239 -15.47 -3.26 -16.71
C VAL A 239 -16.38 -4.46 -16.40
N ASP A 240 -16.59 -5.37 -17.35
CA ASP A 240 -17.43 -6.56 -17.15
C ASP A 240 -16.78 -7.55 -16.18
N ALA A 241 -15.47 -7.81 -16.32
CA ALA A 241 -14.74 -8.62 -15.36
C ALA A 241 -14.71 -8.00 -13.97
N PHE A 242 -14.59 -6.66 -13.88
CA PHE A 242 -14.70 -5.96 -12.61
C PHE A 242 -16.08 -6.16 -11.98
N MET A 243 -17.17 -5.98 -12.76
CA MET A 243 -18.54 -6.14 -12.27
C MET A 243 -18.87 -7.58 -11.85
N ALA A 244 -18.30 -8.59 -12.51
CA ALA A 244 -18.58 -10.01 -12.26
C ALA A 244 -18.24 -10.48 -10.84
N ARG A 245 -17.46 -9.70 -10.08
CA ARG A 245 -17.16 -9.97 -8.66
C ARG A 245 -18.34 -9.71 -7.72
N TYR A 246 -19.32 -8.92 -8.17
CA TYR A 246 -20.46 -8.50 -7.37
C TYR A 246 -21.73 -9.22 -7.83
N SER A 247 -22.56 -9.62 -6.87
CA SER A 247 -23.92 -10.07 -7.18
C SER A 247 -24.76 -8.90 -7.71
N ALA A 248 -25.85 -9.20 -8.42
CA ALA A 248 -26.80 -8.19 -8.88
C ALA A 248 -27.35 -7.32 -7.72
N GLU A 249 -27.48 -7.89 -6.52
CA GLU A 249 -27.85 -7.17 -5.31
C GLU A 249 -26.73 -6.22 -4.84
N GLN A 250 -25.49 -6.70 -4.79
CA GLN A 250 -24.33 -5.89 -4.38
C GLN A 250 -24.07 -4.70 -5.30
N LEU A 251 -24.34 -4.85 -6.60
CA LEU A 251 -24.26 -3.75 -7.58
C LEU A 251 -25.27 -2.62 -7.31
N THR A 252 -26.26 -2.82 -6.42
CA THR A 252 -27.16 -1.75 -5.96
C THR A 252 -26.66 -1.05 -4.70
N TYR A 253 -25.58 -1.52 -4.07
CA TYR A 253 -25.09 -0.92 -2.84
C TYR A 253 -24.44 0.44 -3.16
N GLY A 254 -24.82 1.49 -2.44
CA GLY A 254 -24.23 2.82 -2.65
C GLY A 254 -22.73 2.92 -2.33
N THR A 255 -22.10 1.86 -1.81
CA THR A 255 -20.64 1.74 -1.65
C THR A 255 -19.95 1.09 -2.86
N ILE A 256 -20.72 0.60 -3.84
CA ILE A 256 -20.21 -0.14 -5.01
C ILE A 256 -20.73 0.51 -6.30
N ALA A 257 -22.02 0.85 -6.35
CA ALA A 257 -22.69 1.40 -7.53
C ALA A 257 -22.02 2.66 -8.10
N PRO A 258 -21.57 3.66 -7.31
CA PRO A 258 -20.87 4.84 -7.85
C PRO A 258 -19.57 4.47 -8.57
N ASP A 259 -18.78 3.56 -7.99
CA ASP A 259 -17.49 3.14 -8.53
C ASP A 259 -17.64 2.34 -9.82
N VAL A 260 -18.66 1.49 -9.90
CA VAL A 260 -19.03 0.76 -11.13
C VAL A 260 -19.52 1.73 -12.20
N ALA A 261 -20.39 2.67 -11.84
CA ALA A 261 -20.93 3.64 -12.78
C ALA A 261 -19.82 4.55 -13.36
N ARG A 262 -18.86 4.99 -12.55
CA ARG A 262 -17.72 5.78 -13.05
C ARG A 262 -16.89 4.99 -14.07
N ARG A 263 -16.60 3.72 -13.80
CA ARG A 263 -15.91 2.83 -14.77
C ARG A 263 -16.69 2.65 -16.07
N LEU A 264 -18.02 2.48 -15.99
CA LEU A 264 -18.89 2.39 -17.17
C LEU A 264 -18.89 3.71 -17.97
N ILE A 265 -18.91 4.87 -17.31
CA ILE A 265 -18.80 6.19 -17.95
C ILE A 265 -17.47 6.32 -18.67
N ASP A 266 -16.36 5.98 -18.01
CA ASP A 266 -15.01 6.06 -18.59
C ASP A 266 -14.86 5.12 -19.80
N ALA A 267 -15.60 4.00 -19.81
CA ALA A 267 -15.70 3.07 -20.95
C ALA A 267 -16.74 3.48 -22.02
N GLY A 268 -17.43 4.62 -21.87
CA GLY A 268 -18.44 5.12 -22.80
C GLY A 268 -19.80 4.42 -22.73
N ARG A 269 -20.04 3.58 -21.72
CA ARG A 269 -21.27 2.79 -21.50
C ARG A 269 -22.27 3.55 -20.61
N LEU A 270 -22.64 4.76 -21.03
CA LEU A 270 -23.47 5.70 -20.27
C LEU A 270 -24.84 5.13 -19.86
N ASP A 271 -25.51 4.41 -20.78
CA ASP A 271 -26.83 3.83 -20.51
C ASP A 271 -26.78 2.81 -19.37
N GLU A 272 -25.73 1.99 -19.33
CA GLU A 272 -25.54 0.99 -18.28
C GLU A 272 -25.18 1.65 -16.95
N ALA A 273 -24.34 2.69 -16.96
CA ALA A 273 -24.04 3.48 -15.77
C ALA A 273 -25.31 4.07 -15.16
N LEU A 274 -26.19 4.63 -16.00
CA LEU A 274 -27.47 5.19 -15.57
C LEU A 274 -28.36 4.12 -14.93
N VAL A 275 -28.45 2.94 -15.52
CA VAL A 275 -29.23 1.81 -14.96
C VAL A 275 -28.69 1.39 -13.59
N ILE A 276 -27.37 1.31 -13.41
CA ILE A 276 -26.75 0.96 -12.12
C ILE A 276 -27.13 1.98 -11.04
N ILE A 277 -26.98 3.28 -11.33
CA ILE A 277 -27.30 4.34 -10.37
C ILE A 277 -28.79 4.39 -10.05
N GLN A 278 -29.67 4.22 -11.03
CA GLN A 278 -31.12 4.19 -10.81
C GLN A 278 -31.52 3.03 -9.90
N ARG A 279 -30.96 1.84 -10.12
CA ARG A 279 -31.21 0.67 -9.27
C ARG A 279 -30.71 0.89 -7.85
N ALA A 280 -29.53 1.49 -7.69
CA ALA A 280 -28.97 1.81 -6.38
C ALA A 280 -29.86 2.80 -5.61
N ARG A 281 -30.30 3.89 -6.25
CA ARG A 281 -31.23 4.86 -5.65
C ARG A 281 -32.56 4.22 -5.24
N ALA A 282 -33.16 3.41 -6.11
CA ALA A 282 -34.40 2.70 -5.78
C ALA A 282 -34.23 1.75 -4.56
N ALA A 283 -33.08 1.10 -4.43
CA ALA A 283 -32.76 0.25 -3.29
C ALA A 283 -32.50 1.04 -1.98
N GLU A 284 -32.03 2.29 -2.07
CA GLU A 284 -31.86 3.18 -0.91
C GLU A 284 -33.16 3.87 -0.49
N ASP A 285 -34.07 4.17 -1.43
CA ASP A 285 -35.39 4.75 -1.12
C ASP A 285 -36.28 3.84 -0.26
N GLY A 286 -36.05 2.51 -0.31
CA GLY A 286 -36.73 1.52 0.53
C GLY A 286 -36.19 1.40 1.96
N LYS A 287 -35.12 2.13 2.34
CA LYS A 287 -34.48 1.99 3.66
C LYS A 287 -34.80 3.20 4.55
N SER A 288 -35.15 2.93 5.81
CA SER A 288 -35.52 3.94 6.82
C SER A 288 -34.38 4.88 7.23
N PHE A 289 -33.14 4.57 6.84
CA PHE A 289 -31.96 5.41 7.04
C PHE A 289 -31.34 5.75 5.68
N ARG A 290 -31.54 6.99 5.23
CA ARG A 290 -30.81 7.58 4.11
C ARG A 290 -29.49 8.13 4.63
N ALA A 291 -28.41 7.38 4.49
CA ALA A 291 -27.10 8.04 4.48
C ALA A 291 -27.07 8.88 3.20
N SER A 292 -27.20 10.21 3.32
CA SER A 292 -27.03 11.12 2.18
C SER A 292 -25.63 10.91 1.61
N ARG A 293 -25.51 10.13 0.53
CA ARG A 293 -24.23 9.82 -0.12
C ARG A 293 -24.07 10.71 -1.33
N TYR A 294 -23.33 11.81 -1.12
CA TYR A 294 -22.97 12.83 -2.12
C TYR A 294 -22.47 12.22 -3.43
N ASP A 295 -21.71 11.11 -3.36
CA ASP A 295 -21.13 10.43 -4.53
C ASP A 295 -22.19 9.85 -5.50
N LEU A 296 -23.37 9.42 -5.01
CA LEU A 296 -24.44 8.91 -5.89
C LEU A 296 -25.10 10.03 -6.69
N ASP A 297 -25.26 11.21 -6.08
CA ASP A 297 -25.88 12.37 -6.71
C ASP A 297 -24.92 13.02 -7.73
N GLU A 298 -23.62 13.05 -7.41
CA GLU A 298 -22.57 13.53 -8.32
C GLU A 298 -22.50 12.67 -9.60
N VAL A 299 -22.44 11.34 -9.46
CA VAL A 299 -22.37 10.44 -10.62
C VAL A 299 -23.67 10.46 -11.43
N TYR A 300 -24.83 10.60 -10.78
CA TYR A 300 -26.10 10.80 -11.50
C TYR A 300 -26.12 12.09 -12.32
N GLY A 301 -25.53 13.19 -11.82
CA GLY A 301 -25.41 14.45 -12.57
C GLY A 301 -24.52 14.33 -13.82
N LEU A 302 -23.54 13.43 -13.80
CA LEU A 302 -22.64 13.15 -14.93
C LEU A 302 -23.27 12.20 -15.97
N ALA A 303 -24.07 11.22 -15.51
CA ALA A 303 -24.69 10.21 -16.38
C ALA A 303 -26.14 10.52 -16.78
N GLY A 304 -26.81 11.44 -16.10
CA GLY A 304 -28.19 11.82 -16.34
C GLY A 304 -28.35 12.78 -17.53
N PRO A 305 -29.58 12.93 -18.07
CA PRO A 305 -29.85 13.94 -19.09
C PRO A 305 -29.48 15.32 -18.54
N GLN A 306 -28.60 16.04 -19.22
CA GLN A 306 -28.32 17.43 -18.90
C GLN A 306 -29.64 18.20 -19.10
N GLU A 307 -30.26 18.64 -18.01
CA GLU A 307 -31.33 19.62 -18.10
C GLU A 307 -30.75 20.89 -18.72
N VAL A 308 -31.03 21.08 -20.00
CA VAL A 308 -30.86 22.37 -20.68
C VAL A 308 -31.84 23.32 -20.02
N SER A 309 -31.35 24.10 -19.05
CA SER A 309 -32.07 25.25 -18.52
C SER A 309 -32.33 26.22 -19.68
N LEU A 310 -33.60 26.40 -20.02
CA LEU A 310 -34.12 27.59 -20.71
C LEU A 310 -34.48 28.65 -19.68
#